data_AF-A0A535Y806-F1
#
_entry.id   AF-A0A535Y806-F1
#
_cell.length_a   1.000
_cell.length_b   1.000
_cell.length_c   1.000
_cell.angle_alpha   90.00
_cell.angle_beta   90.00
_cell.angle_gamma   90.00
#
_symmetry.space_group_name_H-M   'P 1'
#
loop_
_entity.id
_entity.type
_entity.pdbx_description
1 polymer ?
#
loop_
_entity_poly.entity_id
_entity_poly.type
_entity_poly.pdbx_seq_one_letter_code
_entity_poly.pdbx_strand_id
1 'polypeptide(L)' 'MATSTNASARSHPSPQPSPRGRGSLSCRLGLALANEGPVAETVALAVEAERLGLSEVWLPESGHGRGVFTVAATLAAATR' A
#
# COMPACT_ATOMS: atom_id res chain seq x y z
N MET A 1 51.54 45.80 -13.36
CA MET A 1 50.23 46.43 -13.67
C MET A 1 49.17 45.34 -13.56
N ALA A 2 48.27 45.44 -12.59
CA ALA A 2 47.22 44.46 -12.37
C ALA A 2 45.99 44.82 -13.21
N THR A 3 45.59 43.95 -14.14
CA THR A 3 44.32 44.06 -14.87
C THR A 3 43.24 43.29 -14.13
N SER A 4 42.38 44.03 -13.44
CA SER A 4 41.16 43.53 -12.80
C SER A 4 40.18 43.06 -13.88
N THR A 5 39.84 41.77 -13.89
CA THR A 5 38.81 41.23 -14.79
C THR A 5 37.53 41.04 -14.00
N ASN A 6 36.57 41.94 -14.23
CA ASN A 6 35.30 41.97 -13.53
C ASN A 6 34.36 40.91 -14.14
N ALA A 7 34.17 39.78 -13.45
CA ALA A 7 33.28 38.71 -13.90
C ALA A 7 31.83 39.04 -13.52
N SER A 8 31.06 39.53 -14.50
CA SER A 8 29.62 39.74 -14.38
C SER A 8 28.91 38.40 -14.20
N ALA A 9 28.43 38.14 -12.98
CA ALA A 9 27.63 36.97 -12.65
C ALA A 9 26.25 37.10 -13.29
N ARG A 10 26.03 36.39 -14.40
CA ARG A 10 24.71 36.21 -15.00
C ARG A 10 23.89 35.29 -14.09
N SER A 11 22.85 35.83 -13.46
CA SER A 11 21.88 35.06 -12.68
C SER A 11 21.07 34.18 -13.64
N HIS A 12 21.35 32.88 -13.62
CA HIS A 12 20.46 31.90 -14.24
C HIS A 12 19.18 31.78 -13.40
N PRO A 13 17.97 31.90 -13.99
CA PRO A 13 16.76 31.62 -13.24
C PRO A 13 16.72 30.12 -12.89
N SER A 14 16.63 29.83 -11.60
CA SER A 14 16.44 28.46 -11.11
C SER A 14 15.20 27.84 -11.75
N PRO A 15 15.25 26.59 -12.23
CA PRO A 15 14.07 25.92 -12.76
C PRO A 15 13.04 25.79 -11.64
N GLN A 16 11.94 26.51 -11.78
CA GLN A 16 10.83 26.46 -10.85
C GLN A 16 10.16 25.09 -10.99
N PRO A 17 10.07 24.27 -9.90
CA PRO A 17 9.40 22.98 -9.98
C PRO A 17 7.93 23.20 -10.31
N SER A 18 7.45 22.53 -11.36
CA SER A 18 6.04 22.56 -11.75
C SER A 18 5.16 22.15 -10.57
N PRO A 19 3.97 22.75 -10.41
CA PRO A 19 3.06 22.36 -9.34
C PRO A 19 2.69 20.88 -9.56
N ARG A 20 3.22 20.00 -8.71
CA ARG A 20 2.73 18.62 -8.63
C ARG A 20 1.27 18.76 -8.24
N GLY A 21 0.36 18.52 -9.19
CA GLY A 21 -1.06 18.51 -8.91
C GLY A 21 -1.28 17.69 -7.64
N ARG A 22 -2.15 18.18 -6.74
CA ARG A 22 -2.70 17.35 -5.66
C ARG A 22 -3.53 16.25 -6.32
N GLY A 23 -2.86 15.24 -6.87
CA GLY A 23 -3.49 13.99 -7.17
C GLY A 23 -4.04 13.50 -5.84
N SER A 24 -5.37 13.32 -5.77
CA SER A 24 -5.97 12.53 -4.73
C SER A 24 -5.25 11.17 -4.75
N LEU A 25 -4.40 10.91 -3.76
CA LEU A 25 -3.80 9.60 -3.61
C LEU A 25 -4.93 8.69 -3.16
N SER A 26 -5.52 7.94 -4.10
CA SER A 26 -6.42 6.84 -3.78
C SER A 26 -5.59 5.79 -3.05
N CYS A 27 -5.52 5.90 -1.73
CA CYS A 27 -4.82 4.95 -0.87
C CYS A 27 -5.70 3.71 -0.70
N ARG A 28 -5.17 2.52 -1.01
CA ARG A 28 -5.81 1.23 -0.74
C ARG A 28 -5.21 0.65 0.53
N LEU A 29 -6.06 0.21 1.44
CA LEU A 29 -5.65 -0.46 2.69
C LEU A 29 -5.98 -1.95 2.59
N GLY A 30 -5.03 -2.80 2.99
CA GLY A 30 -5.18 -4.25 3.02
C GLY A 30 -4.96 -4.82 4.42
N LEU A 31 -5.47 -6.04 4.66
CA LEU A 31 -5.30 -6.76 5.92
C LEU A 31 -4.50 -8.05 5.70
N ALA A 32 -3.39 -8.22 6.41
CA ALA A 32 -2.68 -9.49 6.48
C ALA A 32 -3.13 -10.27 7.71
N LEU A 33 -3.63 -11.49 7.51
CA LEU A 33 -4.13 -12.37 8.56
C LEU A 33 -3.11 -13.44 8.94
N ALA A 34 -3.25 -13.99 10.14
CA ALA A 34 -2.59 -15.25 10.49
C ALA A 34 -3.45 -16.45 10.05
N ASN A 35 -2.81 -17.54 9.63
CA ASN A 35 -3.49 -18.78 9.21
C ASN A 35 -3.32 -19.96 10.20
N GLU A 36 -2.88 -19.67 11.43
CA GLU A 36 -2.61 -20.68 12.45
C GLU A 36 -3.80 -20.85 13.44
N GLY A 37 -4.67 -19.86 13.55
CA GLY A 37 -5.84 -19.87 14.44
C GLY A 37 -7.07 -20.62 13.88
N PRO A 38 -8.22 -20.56 14.58
CA PRO A 38 -9.48 -21.12 14.08
C PRO A 38 -9.98 -20.42 12.81
N VAL A 39 -10.42 -21.20 11.81
CA VAL A 39 -10.88 -20.65 10.52
C VAL A 39 -12.05 -19.68 10.68
N ALA A 40 -12.96 -19.95 11.63
CA ALA A 40 -14.10 -19.07 11.89
C ALA A 40 -13.66 -17.66 12.32
N GLU A 41 -12.56 -17.53 13.05
CA GLU A 41 -12.01 -16.23 13.45
C GLU A 41 -11.39 -15.51 12.25
N THR A 42 -10.65 -16.23 11.41
CA THR A 42 -10.11 -15.70 10.13
C THR A 42 -11.23 -15.19 9.23
N VAL A 43 -12.35 -15.93 9.12
CA VAL A 43 -13.54 -15.54 8.36
C VAL A 43 -14.16 -14.27 8.96
N ALA A 44 -14.34 -14.21 10.27
CA ALA A 44 -14.94 -13.04 10.93
C ALA A 44 -14.11 -11.76 10.68
N LEU A 45 -12.77 -11.86 10.73
CA LEU A 45 -11.89 -10.75 10.42
C LEU A 45 -11.96 -10.31 8.95
N ALA A 46 -12.08 -11.26 8.02
CA ALA A 46 -12.22 -10.94 6.59
C ALA A 46 -13.56 -10.24 6.28
N VAL A 47 -14.66 -10.72 6.88
CA VAL A 47 -15.98 -10.06 6.76
C VAL A 47 -15.95 -8.65 7.33
N GLU A 48 -15.27 -8.45 8.47
CA GLU A 48 -15.12 -7.13 9.07
C GLU A 48 -14.24 -6.20 8.21
N ALA A 49 -13.16 -6.72 7.61
CA ALA A 49 -12.31 -5.97 6.69
C ALA A 49 -13.10 -5.46 5.47
N GLU A 50 -13.96 -6.31 4.88
CA GLU A 50 -14.87 -5.92 3.81
C GLU A 50 -15.85 -4.83 4.28
N ARG A 51 -16.47 -5.00 5.45
CA ARG A 51 -17.40 -4.03 6.03
C ARG A 51 -16.76 -2.65 6.22
N LEU A 52 -15.47 -2.62 6.54
CA LEU A 52 -14.66 -1.41 6.70
C LEU A 52 -14.14 -0.83 5.37
N GLY A 53 -14.38 -1.50 4.25
CA GLY A 53 -13.95 -1.05 2.93
C GLY A 53 -12.46 -1.27 2.64
N LEU A 54 -11.84 -2.24 3.32
CA LEU A 54 -10.48 -2.64 2.96
C LEU A 54 -10.49 -3.26 1.56
N SER A 55 -9.40 -3.04 0.85
CA SER A 55 -9.24 -3.36 -0.56
C SER A 55 -8.83 -4.79 -0.83
N GLU A 56 -8.26 -5.47 0.16
CA GLU A 56 -7.67 -6.80 0.02
C GLU A 56 -7.43 -7.47 1.37
N VAL A 57 -7.42 -8.80 1.36
CA VAL A 57 -7.04 -9.67 2.47
C VAL A 57 -5.94 -10.61 2.00
N TRP A 58 -4.87 -10.74 2.80
CA TRP A 58 -3.72 -11.61 2.52
C TRP A 58 -3.65 -12.75 3.54
N LEU A 59 -3.44 -13.97 3.04
CA LEU A 59 -3.29 -15.18 3.86
C LEU A 59 -1.91 -15.79 3.63
N PRO A 60 -1.12 -16.04 4.69
CA PRO A 60 0.11 -16.81 4.58
C PRO A 60 -0.19 -18.30 4.48
N GLU A 61 0.60 -19.01 3.68
CA GLU A 61 0.68 -20.48 3.78
C GLU A 61 1.28 -20.85 5.13
N SER A 62 0.69 -21.83 5.83
CA SER A 62 1.20 -22.34 7.09
C SER A 62 1.64 -23.78 6.97
N GLY A 63 2.74 -24.12 7.65
CA GLY A 63 3.25 -25.50 7.69
C GLY A 63 2.39 -26.46 8.51
N HIS A 64 1.37 -25.97 9.24
CA HIS A 64 0.60 -26.74 10.23
C HIS A 64 -0.71 -27.35 9.69
N GLY A 65 -0.73 -27.73 8.41
CA GLY A 65 -1.69 -28.72 7.91
C GLY A 65 -3.02 -28.21 7.35
N ARG A 66 -3.19 -26.89 7.18
CA ARG A 66 -4.32 -26.33 6.43
C ARG A 66 -3.82 -25.58 5.20
N GLY A 67 -4.09 -26.12 4.02
CA GLY A 67 -3.72 -25.46 2.77
C GLY A 67 -4.40 -24.09 2.65
N VAL A 68 -3.61 -23.06 2.34
CA VAL A 68 -4.09 -21.67 2.24
C VAL A 68 -5.28 -21.53 1.30
N PHE A 69 -5.36 -22.36 0.26
CA PHE A 69 -6.43 -22.34 -0.73
C PHE A 69 -7.79 -22.74 -0.16
N THR A 70 -7.84 -23.68 0.79
CA THR A 70 -9.11 -24.05 1.46
C THR A 70 -9.65 -22.89 2.29
N VAL A 71 -8.75 -22.17 2.97
CA VAL A 71 -9.12 -21.00 3.78
C VAL A 71 -9.52 -19.84 2.86
N ALA A 72 -8.76 -19.58 1.80
CA ALA A 72 -9.11 -18.59 0.79
C ALA A 72 -10.48 -18.85 0.15
N ALA A 73 -10.79 -20.10 -0.19
CA ALA A 73 -12.11 -20.47 -0.72
C ALA A 73 -13.23 -20.24 0.29
N THR A 74 -12.97 -20.51 1.58
CA THR A 74 -13.93 -20.27 2.66
C THR A 74 -14.19 -18.78 2.85
N LEU A 75 -13.14 -17.95 2.80
CA LEU A 75 -13.24 -16.50 2.88
C LEU A 75 -14.03 -15.95 1.68
N ALA A 76 -13.71 -16.39 0.47
CA ALA A 76 -14.43 -15.99 -0.75
C ALA A 76 -15.92 -16.34 -0.72
N ALA A 77 -16.32 -17.41 -0.02
CA ALA A 77 -17.73 -17.76 0.15
C ALA A 77 -18.47 -16.88 1.18
N ALA A 78 -17.74 -16.18 2.06
CA ALA A 78 -18.28 -15.36 3.14
C ALA A 78 -18.24 -13.84 2.85
N THR A 79 -17.49 -13.40 1.84
CA THR A 79 -17.28 -12.01 1.42
C THR A 79 -17.87 -11.76 0.01
N ARG A 80 -18.07 -10.51 -0.42
CA ARG A 80 -18.75 -10.08 -1.66
C ARG A 80 -17.89 -9.26 -2.62
#